data_AF-A0A4Q2YHA4-F1
#
_entry.id   AF-A0A4Q2YHA4-F1
#
_cell.length_a   1.000
_cell.length_b   1.000
_cell.length_c   1.000
_cell.angle_alpha   90.00
_cell.angle_beta   90.00
_cell.angle_gamma   90.00
#
_symmetry.space_group_name_H-M   'P 1'
#
loop_
_entity.id
_entity.type
_entity.pdbx_description
1 polymer ?
#
loop_
_entity_poly.entity_id
_entity_poly.type
_entity_poly.pdbx_seq_one_letter_code
_entity_poly.pdbx_strand_id
1 'polypeptide(L)' 'MPRATNSPASRARRKRTLLRAKGFRGFRSKLFRYAKDAVRKAMTYEYRDR' A
#
# COMPACT_ATOMS: atom_id res chain seq x y z
N MET A 1 1.68 -30.97 14.36
CA MET A 1 2.34 -29.91 13.55
C MET A 1 1.96 -28.54 14.08
N PRO A 2 2.90 -27.62 14.36
CA PRO A 2 2.57 -26.25 14.77
C PRO A 2 2.00 -25.44 13.58
N ARG A 3 1.00 -24.60 13.83
CA ARG A 3 0.36 -23.75 12.81
C ARG A 3 1.12 -22.42 12.68
N ALA A 4 1.86 -22.24 11.58
CA ALA A 4 2.49 -20.96 11.29
C ALA A 4 1.45 -19.88 10.95
N THR A 5 1.57 -18.69 11.53
CA THR A 5 0.72 -17.53 11.20
C THR A 5 1.57 -16.32 10.78
N ASN A 6 0.99 -15.42 9.96
CA ASN A 6 1.72 -14.30 9.35
C ASN A 6 1.15 -12.91 9.72
N SER A 7 0.60 -12.79 10.92
CA SER A 7 -0.07 -11.55 11.36
C SER A 7 0.91 -10.35 11.41
N PRO A 8 2.11 -10.44 12.00
CA PRO A 8 3.04 -9.30 12.07
C PRO A 8 3.55 -8.85 10.70
N ALA A 9 4.01 -9.78 9.86
CA ALA A 9 4.59 -9.43 8.55
C ALA A 9 3.53 -8.95 7.55
N SER A 10 2.27 -9.39 7.68
CA SER A 10 1.16 -8.82 6.89
C SER A 10 0.90 -7.36 7.26
N ARG A 11 0.91 -6.99 8.56
CA ARG A 11 0.74 -5.60 9.01
C ARG A 11 1.89 -4.70 8.53
N ALA A 12 3.14 -5.18 8.62
CA ALA A 12 4.30 -4.44 8.15
C ALA A 12 4.23 -4.13 6.64
N ARG A 13 3.80 -5.10 5.81
CA ARG A 13 3.58 -4.89 4.36
C ARG A 13 2.53 -3.80 4.08
N ARG A 14 1.41 -3.81 4.81
CA ARG A 14 0.36 -2.79 4.65
C ARG A 14 0.84 -1.40 5.05
N LYS A 15 1.59 -1.28 6.16
CA LYS A 15 2.19 -0.02 6.60
C LYS A 15 3.12 0.58 5.54
N ARG A 16 3.98 -0.23 4.91
CA ARG A 16 4.85 0.24 3.80
C ARG A 16 4.08 0.85 2.64
N THR A 17 2.93 0.27 2.28
CA THR A 17 2.08 0.81 1.20
C THR A 17 1.40 2.11 1.61
N LEU A 18 0.88 2.19 2.85
CA LEU A 18 0.27 3.42 3.37
C LEU A 18 1.26 4.57 3.50
N LEU A 19 2.52 4.27 3.85
CA LEU A 19 3.60 5.26 3.87
C LEU A 19 3.83 5.86 2.48
N ARG A 20 3.81 5.04 1.42
CA ARG A 20 3.92 5.52 0.02
C ARG A 20 2.69 6.30 -0.45
N ALA A 21 1.52 6.00 0.10
CA ALA A 21 0.26 6.65 -0.25
C ALA A 21 0.00 7.97 0.51
N LYS A 22 0.96 8.42 1.34
CA LYS A 22 0.85 9.71 2.04
C LYS A 22 0.67 10.84 1.03
N GLY A 23 -0.24 11.77 1.35
CA GLY A 23 -0.58 12.89 0.46
C GLY A 23 -1.74 12.62 -0.51
N PHE A 24 -2.17 11.36 -0.68
CA PHE A 24 -3.36 11.07 -1.49
C PHE A 24 -4.65 11.56 -0.83
N ARG A 25 -5.57 12.12 -1.64
CA ARG A 25 -6.85 12.67 -1.17
C ARG A 25 -7.76 11.59 -0.57
N GLY A 26 -8.35 11.89 0.58
CA GLY A 26 -9.40 11.09 1.21
C GLY A 26 -8.97 9.66 1.56
N PHE A 27 -9.81 8.68 1.20
CA PHE A 27 -9.60 7.28 1.56
C PHE A 27 -8.34 6.63 0.96
N ARG A 28 -7.77 7.23 -0.10
CA ARG A 28 -6.58 6.72 -0.79
C ARG A 28 -5.29 6.83 0.02
N SER A 29 -5.26 7.64 1.09
CA SER A 29 -4.12 7.72 2.02
C SER A 29 -4.32 6.95 3.32
N LYS A 30 -5.55 6.52 3.64
CA LYS A 30 -5.91 5.91 4.94
C LYS A 30 -6.26 4.43 4.84
N LEU A 31 -7.03 4.03 3.83
CA LEU A 31 -7.53 2.66 3.69
C LEU A 31 -6.63 1.86 2.76
N PHE A 32 -6.01 0.78 3.26
CA PHE A 32 -5.07 -0.05 2.48
C PHE A 32 -5.66 -0.56 1.16
N ARG A 33 -6.95 -0.92 1.15
CA ARG A 33 -7.65 -1.43 -0.04
C ARG A 33 -7.59 -0.44 -1.20
N TYR A 34 -7.76 0.85 -0.94
CA TYR A 34 -7.72 1.89 -1.97
C TYR A 34 -6.31 2.45 -2.18
N ALA A 35 -5.52 2.53 -1.10
CA ALA A 35 -4.14 3.01 -1.15
C ALA A 35 -3.27 2.16 -2.08
N LYS A 36 -3.39 0.82 -2.04
CA LYS A 36 -2.60 -0.07 -2.90
C LYS A 36 -2.84 0.19 -4.39
N ASP A 37 -4.08 0.49 -4.79
CA ASP A 37 -4.45 0.66 -6.18
C ASP A 37 -4.06 2.05 -6.68
N ALA A 38 -4.22 3.07 -5.83
CA ALA A 38 -3.73 4.41 -6.09
C ALA A 38 -2.20 4.45 -6.26
N VAL A 39 -1.45 3.78 -5.36
CA VAL A 39 0.02 3.71 -5.43
C VAL A 39 0.47 3.01 -6.70
N ARG A 40 -0.17 1.90 -7.08
CA ARG A 40 0.16 1.18 -8.32
C ARG A 40 -0.03 2.07 -9.55
N LYS A 41 -1.16 2.78 -9.62
CA LYS A 41 -1.45 3.69 -10.73
C LYS A 41 -0.45 4.86 -10.79
N ALA A 42 -0.09 5.41 -9.64
CA ALA A 42 0.91 6.48 -9.54
C ALA A 42 2.29 6.01 -10.05
N MET A 43 2.72 4.79 -9.72
CA MET A 43 3.98 4.22 -10.22
C MET A 43 3.99 4.05 -11.74
N THR A 44 2.86 3.68 -12.34
CA THR A 44 2.74 3.60 -13.80
C THR A 44 2.91 4.98 -14.46
N TYR A 45 2.30 6.02 -13.89
CA TYR A 45 2.48 7.39 -14.38
C TYR A 45 3.89 7.92 -14.16
N GLU A 46 4.50 7.63 -13.01
CA GLU A 46 5.90 7.97 -12.74
C GLU A 46 6.84 7.40 -13.81
N TYR A 47 6.63 6.15 -14.22
CA TYR A 47 7.45 5.55 -15.27
C TYR A 47 7.14 6.11 -16.66
N ARG A 48 5.87 6.39 -16.97
CA ARG A 48 5.44 6.88 -18.29
C ARG A 48 5.87 8.33 -18.54
N ASP A 49 5.75 9.18 -17.54
CA ASP A 49 5.98 10.62 -17.65
C ASP A 49 7.43 11.01 -17.29
N ARG A 50 8.31 10.02 -17.05
CA ARG A 50 9.75 10.19 -16.85
C ARG A 50 10.50 10.21 -18.18
#